data_AF-A0A2I0TQV5-F1
#
_entry.id   AF-A0A2I0TQV5-F1
#
_cell.length_a   1.000
_cell.length_b   1.000
_cell.length_c   1.000
_cell.angle_alpha   90.00
_cell.angle_beta   90.00
_cell.angle_gamma   90.00
#
_symmetry.space_group_name_H-M   'P 1'
#
loop_
_entity.id
_entity.type
_entity.pdbx_description
1 polymer ?
#
loop_
_entity_poly.entity_id
_entity_poly.type
_entity_poly.pdbx_seq_one_letter_code
_entity_poly.pdbx_strand_id
1 'polypeptide(L)'
;MAKALRKLNIPVTVILDAAVGYIMEKVDLVLVGAEGVVESGGIINKIGTNQIAVCAKAQNKPFYVVAESFKFVRLFPLNQQDVPDKFKYKADTLKTIPSH
;
A
#
# COMPACT_ATOMS: atom_id res chain seq x y z
N MET A 1 4.23 -6.73 12.05
CA MET A 1 2.90 -6.19 12.42
C MET A 1 2.15 -7.08 13.41
N ALA A 2 1.65 -8.25 13.02
CA ALA A 2 0.79 -9.08 13.88
C ALA A 2 1.38 -9.42 15.28
N LYS A 3 2.67 -9.76 15.36
CA LYS A 3 3.36 -10.02 16.64
C LYS A 3 3.37 -8.78 17.57
N ALA A 4 3.47 -7.57 17.03
CA ALA A 4 3.52 -6.34 17.82
C ALA A 4 2.16 -6.02 18.44
N LEU A 5 1.08 -6.14 17.65
CA LEU A 5 -0.29 -5.96 18.14
C LEU A 5 -0.68 -7.00 19.20
N ARG A 6 -0.27 -8.27 19.02
CA ARG A 6 -0.50 -9.31 20.04
C ARG A 6 0.17 -9.00 21.37
N LYS A 7 1.36 -8.39 21.37
CA LYS A 7 2.02 -7.94 22.62
C LYS A 7 1.22 -6.87 23.36
N LEU A 8 0.39 -6.12 22.65
CA LEU A 8 -0.53 -5.13 23.21
C LEU A 8 -1.90 -5.72 23.57
N ASN A 9 -2.04 -7.06 23.53
CA ASN A 9 -3.30 -7.78 23.77
C ASN A 9 -4.45 -7.40 22.81
N ILE A 10 -4.11 -6.92 21.61
CA ILE A 10 -5.10 -6.67 20.55
C ILE A 10 -5.38 -7.98 19.80
N PRO A 11 -6.64 -8.38 19.60
CA PRO A 11 -6.99 -9.56 18.80
C PRO A 11 -6.50 -9.42 17.36
N VAL A 12 -5.73 -10.40 16.87
CA VAL A 12 -5.17 -10.36 15.51
C VAL A 12 -5.18 -11.72 14.82
N THR A 13 -5.76 -11.72 13.63
CA THR A 13 -5.72 -12.81 12.66
C THR A 13 -4.86 -12.41 11.48
N VAL A 14 -3.93 -13.27 11.07
CA VAL A 14 -3.14 -13.09 9.85
C VAL A 14 -3.85 -13.82 8.73
N ILE A 15 -4.02 -13.15 7.60
CA ILE A 15 -4.63 -13.71 6.39
C ILE A 15 -3.57 -13.78 5.28
N LEU A 16 -3.83 -14.61 4.27
CA LEU A 16 -3.05 -14.61 3.04
C LEU A 16 -3.43 -13.39 2.19
N ASP A 17 -2.47 -12.85 1.43
CA ASP A 17 -2.70 -11.67 0.57
C ASP A 17 -3.79 -11.95 -0.48
N ALA A 18 -3.84 -13.18 -1.02
CA ALA A 18 -4.89 -13.61 -1.95
C ALA A 18 -6.29 -13.69 -1.32
N ALA A 19 -6.40 -13.77 0.00
CA ALA A 19 -7.66 -13.87 0.72
C ALA A 19 -8.24 -12.49 1.10
N VAL A 20 -7.61 -11.38 0.70
CA VAL A 20 -8.09 -10.02 1.00
C VAL A 20 -9.52 -9.80 0.51
N GLY A 21 -9.84 -10.23 -0.72
CA GLY A 21 -11.19 -10.10 -1.26
C GLY A 21 -12.24 -10.89 -0.48
N TYR A 22 -11.85 -12.07 0.04
CA TYR A 22 -12.73 -12.93 0.84
C TYR A 22 -13.06 -12.32 2.20
N ILE A 23 -12.06 -11.74 2.89
CA ILE A 23 -12.29 -11.20 4.24
C ILE A 23 -12.97 -9.82 4.22
N MET A 24 -12.85 -9.08 3.12
CA MET A 24 -13.28 -7.68 3.03
C MET A 24 -14.77 -7.49 3.40
N GLU A 25 -15.61 -8.51 3.19
CA GLU A 25 -17.02 -8.46 3.54
C GLU A 25 -17.23 -8.25 5.05
N LYS A 26 -16.34 -8.85 5.87
CA LYS A 26 -16.34 -8.84 7.33
C LYS A 26 -15.57 -7.65 7.92
N VAL A 27 -14.95 -6.83 7.08
CA VAL A 27 -14.16 -5.67 7.50
C VAL A 27 -15.04 -4.43 7.51
N ASP A 28 -14.94 -3.60 8.55
CA ASP A 28 -15.67 -2.32 8.63
C ASP A 28 -14.89 -1.16 8.01
N LEU A 29 -13.56 -1.18 8.13
CA LEU A 29 -12.66 -0.17 7.58
C LEU A 29 -11.29 -0.76 7.26
N VAL A 30 -10.63 -0.19 6.27
CA VAL A 30 -9.25 -0.54 5.91
C VAL A 30 -8.32 0.58 6.32
N LEU A 31 -7.25 0.24 7.03
CA LEU A 31 -6.19 1.18 7.41
C LEU A 31 -4.86 0.71 6.83
N VAL A 32 -4.18 1.57 6.08
CA VAL A 32 -2.85 1.30 5.53
C VAL A 32 -1.87 2.43 5.85
N GLY A 33 -0.59 2.11 5.83
CA GLY A 33 0.47 3.11 5.79
C GLY A 33 0.74 3.59 4.37
N ALA A 34 1.58 4.62 4.24
CA ALA A 34 2.18 4.99 2.97
C ALA A 34 3.68 5.26 3.10
N GLU A 35 4.41 4.96 2.03
CA GLU A 35 5.82 5.32 1.84
C GLU A 35 5.95 6.70 1.16
N GLY A 36 4.97 7.06 0.31
CA GLY A 36 4.88 8.38 -0.31
C GLY A 36 3.43 8.79 -0.61
N VAL A 37 3.16 10.10 -0.56
CA VAL A 37 1.88 10.70 -0.98
C VAL A 37 2.15 11.57 -2.20
N VAL A 38 1.52 11.26 -3.32
CA VAL A 38 1.71 11.98 -4.59
C VAL A 38 0.76 13.18 -4.69
N GLU A 39 1.06 14.11 -5.59
CA GLU A 39 0.33 15.39 -5.71
C GLU A 39 -1.14 15.21 -6.13
N SER A 40 -1.49 14.08 -6.75
CA SER A 40 -2.88 13.73 -7.07
C SER A 40 -3.70 13.26 -5.84
N GLY A 41 -3.07 13.15 -4.67
CA GLY A 41 -3.66 12.56 -3.46
C GLY A 41 -3.56 11.03 -3.39
N GLY A 42 -3.03 10.39 -4.45
CA GLY A 42 -2.69 8.97 -4.44
C GLY A 42 -1.54 8.65 -3.49
N ILE A 43 -1.33 7.36 -3.22
CA ILE A 43 -0.27 6.88 -2.34
C ILE A 43 0.63 5.86 -3.01
N ILE A 44 1.90 5.86 -2.64
CA ILE A 44 2.88 4.83 -2.95
C ILE A 44 3.11 4.03 -1.67
N ASN A 45 2.93 2.72 -1.76
CA ASN A 45 3.12 1.79 -0.64
C ASN A 45 3.54 0.42 -1.18
N LYS A 46 3.84 -0.52 -0.28
CA LYS A 46 4.19 -1.90 -0.60
C LYS A 46 3.20 -2.58 -1.57
N ILE A 47 3.72 -3.52 -2.36
CA ILE A 47 2.95 -4.38 -3.26
C ILE A 47 1.72 -4.96 -2.55
N GLY A 48 0.59 -5.03 -3.27
CA GLY A 48 -0.70 -5.48 -2.74
C GLY A 48 -1.65 -4.35 -2.31
N THR A 49 -1.13 -3.15 -2.00
CA THR A 49 -1.98 -2.02 -1.55
C THR A 49 -3.06 -1.64 -2.57
N ASN A 50 -2.74 -1.64 -3.86
CA ASN A 50 -3.71 -1.35 -4.91
C ASN A 50 -4.85 -2.39 -4.94
N GLN A 51 -4.54 -3.68 -4.77
CA GLN A 51 -5.55 -4.74 -4.76
C GLN A 51 -6.48 -4.59 -3.55
N ILE A 52 -5.93 -4.28 -2.38
CA ILE A 52 -6.72 -4.02 -1.17
C ILE A 52 -7.65 -2.81 -1.39
N ALA A 53 -7.15 -1.72 -1.97
CA ALA A 53 -7.93 -0.52 -2.23
C ALA A 53 -9.09 -0.78 -3.22
N VAL A 54 -8.84 -1.54 -4.28
CA VAL A 54 -9.87 -1.94 -5.25
C VAL A 54 -10.93 -2.81 -4.58
N CYS A 55 -10.53 -3.83 -3.80
CA CYS A 55 -11.47 -4.67 -3.06
C CYS A 55 -12.31 -3.87 -2.06
N ALA A 56 -11.69 -2.96 -1.31
CA ALA A 56 -12.38 -2.10 -0.35
C ALA A 56 -13.40 -1.21 -1.05
N LYS A 57 -13.01 -0.56 -2.15
CA LYS A 57 -13.90 0.31 -2.93
C LYS A 57 -15.06 -0.47 -3.55
N ALA A 58 -14.80 -1.66 -4.10
CA ALA A 58 -15.83 -2.51 -4.69
C ALA A 58 -16.90 -2.95 -3.68
N GLN A 59 -16.54 -3.09 -2.40
CA GLN A 59 -17.45 -3.45 -1.32
C GLN A 59 -17.90 -2.24 -0.46
N ASN A 60 -17.66 -1.02 -0.95
CA ASN A 60 -18.01 0.24 -0.25
C ASN A 60 -17.46 0.33 1.18
N LYS A 61 -16.27 -0.24 1.44
CA LYS A 61 -15.58 -0.13 2.72
C LYS A 61 -14.70 1.12 2.72
N PRO A 62 -14.73 1.96 3.78
CA PRO A 62 -13.87 3.12 3.89
C PRO A 62 -12.39 2.71 3.96
N PHE A 63 -11.56 3.42 3.18
CA PHE A 63 -10.12 3.17 3.07
C PHE A 63 -9.35 4.39 3.56
N TYR A 64 -8.62 4.23 4.66
CA TYR A 64 -7.85 5.28 5.31
C TYR A 64 -6.35 5.03 5.17
N VAL A 65 -5.61 6.12 4.96
CA VAL A 65 -4.16 6.11 4.84
C VAL A 65 -3.55 6.94 5.96
N VAL A 66 -2.55 6.39 6.63
CA VAL A 66 -1.75 7.09 7.63
C VAL A 66 -0.36 7.32 7.07
N ALA A 67 0.02 8.59 6.96
CA ALA A 67 1.30 9.03 6.44
C ALA A 67 1.79 10.27 7.20
N GLU A 68 3.11 10.40 7.32
CA GLU A 68 3.75 11.59 7.87
C GLU A 68 3.89 12.67 6.78
N SER A 69 3.87 13.94 7.16
CA SER A 69 3.89 15.07 6.20
C SER A 69 5.17 15.14 5.35
N PHE A 70 6.30 14.62 5.84
CA PHE A 70 7.55 14.59 5.06
C PHE A 70 7.54 13.58 3.92
N LYS A 71 6.54 12.69 3.84
CA LYS A 71 6.39 11.70 2.75
C LYS A 71 5.67 12.25 1.52
N PHE A 72 5.34 13.55 1.52
CA PHE A 72 4.73 14.20 0.37
C PHE A 72 5.78 14.36 -0.73
N VAL A 73 5.56 13.73 -1.87
CA VAL A 73 6.50 13.72 -3.00
C VAL A 73 5.94 14.52 -4.17
N ARG A 74 6.82 15.28 -4.83
CA ARG A 74 6.51 16.02 -6.05
C ARG A 74 6.53 15.08 -7.26
N LEU A 75 5.51 14.24 -7.35
CA LEU A 75 5.29 13.27 -8.44
C LEU A 75 3.80 13.25 -8.76
N PHE A 76 3.48 13.04 -10.03
CA PHE A 76 2.11 12.95 -10.53
C PHE A 76 1.94 11.72 -11.46
N PRO A 77 2.04 10.49 -10.92
CA PRO A 77 1.80 9.29 -11.73
C PRO A 77 0.32 9.17 -12.08
N LEU A 78 0.00 8.92 -13.36
CA LEU A 78 -1.37 8.67 -13.84
C LEU A 78 -1.69 7.17 -13.84
N ASN A 79 -0.66 6.33 -13.95
CA ASN A 79 -0.77 4.88 -13.92
C ASN A 79 0.42 4.25 -13.17
N GLN A 80 0.42 2.93 -13.00
CA GLN A 80 1.47 2.21 -12.26
C GLN A 80 2.84 2.20 -12.96
N GLN A 81 2.88 2.40 -14.28
CA GLN A 81 4.13 2.49 -15.05
C GLN A 81 4.82 3.83 -14.82
N ASP A 82 4.07 4.93 -14.63
CA ASP A 82 4.61 6.27 -14.42
C ASP A 82 5.39 6.43 -13.10
N VAL A 83 5.22 5.50 -12.17
CA VAL A 83 6.00 5.49 -10.92
C VAL A 83 7.48 5.27 -11.28
N PRO A 84 8.42 6.14 -10.86
CA PRO A 84 9.83 5.97 -11.19
C PRO A 84 10.40 4.65 -10.67
N ASP A 85 11.26 4.00 -11.45
CA ASP A 85 11.81 2.67 -11.14
C ASP A 85 12.60 2.61 -9.83
N LYS A 86 13.18 3.74 -9.42
CA LYS A 86 13.81 3.91 -8.09
C LYS A 86 12.89 3.62 -6.91
N PHE A 87 11.57 3.73 -7.09
CA PHE A 87 10.56 3.37 -6.08
C PHE A 87 9.99 1.96 -6.28
N LYS A 88 10.07 1.41 -7.49
CA LYS A 88 9.54 0.06 -7.80
C LYS A 88 10.51 -1.04 -7.40
N TYR A 89 11.79 -0.84 -7.67
CA TYR A 89 12.81 -1.88 -7.51
C TYR A 89 13.83 -1.49 -6.46
N LYS A 90 14.44 -2.51 -5.83
CA LYS A 90 15.57 -2.28 -4.93
C LYS A 90 16.78 -1.80 -5.73
N ALA A 91 17.65 -1.03 -5.07
CA ALA A 91 18.87 -0.47 -5.68
C ALA A 91 19.76 -1.53 -6.37
N ASP A 92 19.80 -2.75 -5.85
CA ASP A 92 20.60 -3.84 -6.43
C ASP A 92 20.07 -4.30 -7.81
N THR A 93 18.76 -4.20 -8.03
CA THR A 93 18.12 -4.53 -9.31
C THR A 93 18.34 -3.45 -10.36
N LEU A 94 18.52 -2.19 -9.95
CA LEU A 94 18.74 -1.07 -10.88
C LEU A 94 20.13 -1.08 -11.50
N LYS A 95 21.14 -1.58 -10.77
CA LYS A 95 22.53 -1.69 -11.26
C LYS A 95 22.69 -2.66 -12.44
N THR A 96 21.76 -3.60 -12.59
CA THR A 96 21.79 -4.64 -13.63
C THR A 96 21.00 -4.26 -14.89
N ILE A 97 20.28 -3.14 -14.89
CA ILE A 97 19.52 -2.67 -16.05
C ILE A 97 20.46 -1.83 -16.92
N PRO A 98 20.69 -2.20 -18.20
CA PRO A 98 21.52 -1.39 -19.08
C PRO A 98 20.89 0.00 -19.21
N SER A 99 21.68 1.04 -18.92
CA SER A 99 21.31 2.42 -19.19
C SER A 99 21.32 2.64 -20.70
N HIS A 100 20.14 2.56 -21.32
CA HIS A 100 19.90 3.02 -22.68
C HIS A 100 19.61 4.52 -22.70
#